data_AF-A0A1I6QZP9-F1
#
_entry.id   AF-A0A1I6QZP9-F1
#
_cell.length_a   1.000
_cell.length_b   1.000
_cell.length_c   1.000
_cell.angle_alpha   90.00
_cell.angle_beta   90.00
_cell.angle_gamma   90.00
#
_symmetry.space_group_name_H-M   'P 1'
#
loop_
_entity.id
_entity.type
_entity.pdbx_description
1 polymer ?
#
loop_
_entity_poly.entity_id
_entity_poly.type
_entity_poly.pdbx_seq_one_letter_code
_entity_poly.pdbx_strand_id
1 'polypeptide(L)'
;MTHCKNPKCHLEVTPNQSGRPKEYCNKRCRDAAYRMRNALDTPETGPEDGYTAAVAADITGHARLIEAQAARPGPDAARELLRLLPAAQLSMGDLEAAVVRRARLEGVPTTEIARALGMSPQRLRKRWPRGAMERRMLRRERRRPFTTTLSQNLRGEDRAATTPADVLG
;
A
#
# COMPACT_ATOMS: atom_id res chain seq x y z
N MET A 1 28.75 -4.47 -27.82
CA MET A 1 27.56 -3.83 -28.43
C MET A 1 26.40 -3.91 -27.45
N THR A 2 25.60 -2.84 -27.33
CA THR A 2 24.45 -2.80 -26.41
C THR A 2 23.16 -3.12 -27.17
N HIS A 3 22.43 -4.13 -26.70
CA HIS A 3 21.17 -4.56 -27.32
C HIS A 3 19.97 -3.79 -26.74
N CYS A 4 18.89 -3.71 -27.52
CA CYS A 4 17.66 -3.03 -27.12
C CYS A 4 17.07 -3.65 -25.84
N LYS A 5 16.71 -2.83 -24.84
CA LYS A 5 16.08 -3.30 -23.60
C LYS A 5 14.60 -3.73 -23.74
N ASN A 6 14.05 -3.74 -24.96
CA ASN A 6 12.73 -4.32 -25.21
C ASN A 6 12.90 -5.83 -25.42
N PRO A 7 12.34 -6.71 -24.56
CA PRO A 7 12.57 -8.15 -24.64
C PRO A 7 12.06 -8.79 -25.94
N LYS A 8 11.16 -8.12 -26.67
CA LYS A 8 10.70 -8.55 -28.02
C LYS A 8 11.56 -8.00 -29.16
N CYS A 9 12.65 -7.30 -28.86
CA CYS A 9 13.53 -6.67 -29.84
C CYS A 9 14.99 -6.99 -29.52
N HIS A 10 15.66 -7.66 -30.46
CA HIS A 10 17.08 -8.03 -30.31
C HIS A 10 18.01 -7.15 -31.15
N LEU A 11 17.50 -6.02 -31.67
CA LEU A 11 18.30 -5.10 -32.47
C LEU A 11 19.36 -4.41 -31.61
N GLU A 12 20.50 -4.12 -32.23
CA GLU A 12 21.54 -3.29 -31.64
C GLU A 12 21.06 -1.85 -31.46
N VAL A 13 21.48 -1.24 -30.36
CA VAL A 13 21.20 0.17 -30.08
C VAL A 13 22.36 1.01 -30.59
N THR A 14 22.08 1.87 -31.56
CA THR A 14 23.05 2.85 -32.04
C THR A 14 23.43 3.80 -30.88
N PRO A 15 24.72 3.91 -30.53
CA PRO A 15 25.18 4.84 -29.52
C PRO A 15 24.82 6.29 -29.89
N ASN A 16 24.51 7.11 -28.90
CA ASN A 16 24.42 8.55 -29.14
C ASN A 16 25.83 9.14 -29.22
N GLN A 17 26.02 10.17 -30.06
CA GLN A 17 27.27 10.92 -30.12
C GLN A 17 27.55 11.72 -28.83
N SER A 18 26.51 12.07 -28.05
CA SER A 18 26.65 12.76 -26.76
C SER A 18 25.46 12.50 -25.83
N GLY A 19 25.66 12.72 -24.52
CA GLY A 19 24.63 12.60 -23.49
C GLY A 19 24.37 11.16 -23.00
N ARG A 20 23.21 10.96 -22.36
CA ARG A 20 22.83 9.65 -21.80
C ARG A 20 22.73 8.58 -22.92
N PRO A 21 23.36 7.40 -22.75
CA PRO A 21 23.26 6.32 -23.72
C PRO A 21 21.80 5.92 -24.01
N LYS A 22 21.50 5.64 -25.28
CA LYS A 22 20.21 5.06 -25.67
C LYS A 22 20.10 3.65 -25.10
N GLU A 23 18.92 3.34 -24.58
CA GLU A 23 18.57 2.01 -24.06
C GLU A 23 17.68 1.22 -25.02
N TYR A 24 17.15 1.88 -26.05
CA TYR A 24 16.17 1.35 -27.00
C TYR A 24 16.54 1.79 -28.41
N CYS A 25 16.35 0.92 -29.39
CA CYS A 25 16.63 1.23 -30.79
C CYS A 25 15.70 2.32 -31.36
N ASN A 26 14.47 2.42 -30.86
CA ASN A 26 13.52 3.46 -31.25
C ASN A 26 12.44 3.71 -30.18
N LYS A 27 11.64 4.78 -30.38
CA LYS A 27 10.52 5.14 -29.49
C LYS A 27 9.51 4.02 -29.36
N ARG A 28 9.18 3.29 -30.44
CA ARG A 28 8.24 2.17 -30.41
C ARG A 28 8.70 1.06 -29.45
N CYS A 29 9.99 0.72 -29.45
CA CYS A 29 10.53 -0.27 -28.51
C CYS A 29 10.55 0.22 -27.08
N ARG A 30 10.80 1.51 -26.85
CA ARG A 30 10.64 2.12 -25.53
C ARG A 30 9.19 2.02 -25.04
N ASP A 31 8.24 2.40 -25.88
CA ASP A 31 6.80 2.37 -25.54
C ASP A 31 6.30 0.92 -25.37
N ALA A 32 6.76 -0.02 -26.20
CA ALA A 32 6.43 -1.44 -26.09
C ALA A 32 7.02 -2.07 -24.81
N ALA A 33 8.29 -1.81 -24.50
CA ALA A 33 8.90 -2.25 -23.25
C ALA A 33 8.18 -1.64 -22.03
N TYR A 34 7.79 -0.36 -22.11
CA TYR A 34 7.00 0.30 -21.08
C TYR A 34 5.62 -0.35 -20.92
N ARG A 35 4.92 -0.64 -22.04
CA ARG A 35 3.63 -1.35 -22.01
C ARG A 35 3.79 -2.76 -21.45
N MET A 36 4.77 -3.54 -21.85
CA MET A 36 4.98 -4.90 -21.34
C MET A 36 5.29 -4.92 -19.84
N ARG A 37 6.14 -4.01 -19.35
CA ARG A 37 6.38 -3.82 -17.91
C ARG A 37 5.13 -3.39 -17.14
N ASN A 38 4.15 -2.81 -17.82
CA ASN A 38 2.88 -2.38 -17.23
C ASN A 38 1.71 -3.35 -17.52
N ALA A 39 1.85 -4.29 -18.47
CA ALA A 39 0.79 -5.17 -18.97
C ALA A 39 0.94 -6.61 -18.48
N LEU A 40 2.15 -7.05 -18.12
CA LEU A 40 2.38 -8.35 -17.48
C LEU A 40 1.75 -8.47 -16.08
N ASP A 41 1.10 -7.42 -15.58
CA ASP A 41 0.39 -7.38 -14.30
C ASP A 41 -1.10 -7.15 -14.51
N THR A 42 -1.68 -7.95 -15.41
CA THR A 42 -3.12 -8.25 -15.37
C THR A 42 -3.29 -9.21 -14.18
N PRO A 43 -4.21 -8.96 -13.25
CA PRO A 43 -4.07 -9.37 -11.85
C PRO A 43 -3.98 -10.89 -11.70
N GLU A 44 -2.89 -11.37 -11.09
CA GLU A 44 -3.07 -12.47 -10.16
C GLU A 44 -3.95 -11.92 -9.05
N THR A 45 -5.23 -12.29 -9.09
CA THR A 45 -6.20 -12.20 -8.00
C THR A 45 -5.69 -13.04 -6.82
N GLY A 46 -4.64 -12.55 -6.16
CA GLY A 46 -4.19 -12.99 -4.84
C GLY A 46 -4.78 -12.11 -3.73
N PRO A 47 -4.51 -12.39 -2.44
CA PRO A 47 -5.30 -11.95 -1.28
C PRO A 47 -5.08 -10.47 -0.90
N GLU A 48 -5.35 -9.55 -1.82
CA GLU A 48 -5.24 -8.10 -1.64
C GLU A 48 -6.26 -7.54 -0.64
N ASP A 49 -7.40 -8.22 -0.53
CA ASP A 49 -8.38 -7.96 0.53
C ASP A 49 -7.77 -8.17 1.91
N GLY A 50 -6.95 -9.22 2.07
CA GLY A 50 -6.25 -9.51 3.33
C GLY A 50 -5.23 -8.43 3.70
N TYR A 51 -4.48 -7.91 2.72
CA TYR A 51 -3.49 -6.86 2.97
C TYR A 51 -4.17 -5.56 3.43
N THR A 52 -5.16 -5.08 2.68
CA THR A 52 -5.87 -3.83 3.01
C THR A 52 -6.55 -3.93 4.39
N ALA A 53 -7.21 -5.05 4.68
CA ALA A 53 -7.81 -5.31 5.98
C ALA A 53 -6.77 -5.36 7.11
N ALA A 54 -5.60 -5.97 6.88
CA ALA A 54 -4.52 -6.01 7.86
C ALA A 54 -3.96 -4.61 8.17
N VAL A 55 -3.78 -3.75 7.16
CA VAL A 55 -3.33 -2.36 7.40
C VAL A 55 -4.39 -1.55 8.14
N ALA A 56 -5.67 -1.72 7.79
CA ALA A 56 -6.77 -1.07 8.50
C ALA A 56 -6.81 -1.49 9.98
N ALA A 57 -6.60 -2.78 10.28
CA ALA A 57 -6.54 -3.28 11.64
C ALA A 57 -5.37 -2.68 12.45
N ASP A 58 -4.20 -2.46 11.83
CA ASP A 58 -3.08 -1.76 12.48
C ASP A 58 -3.44 -0.31 12.84
N ILE A 59 -4.18 0.39 11.96
CA ILE A 59 -4.63 1.77 12.23
C ILE A 59 -5.57 1.80 13.42
N THR A 60 -6.55 0.89 13.46
CA THR A 60 -7.48 0.78 14.60
C THR A 60 -6.73 0.51 15.89
N GLY A 61 -5.72 -0.36 15.86
CA GLY A 61 -4.86 -0.63 17.02
C GLY A 61 -4.11 0.61 17.53
N HIS A 62 -3.50 1.38 16.63
CA HIS A 62 -2.85 2.63 17.00
C HIS A 62 -3.84 3.68 17.51
N ALA A 63 -5.01 3.81 16.89
CA ALA A 63 -6.04 4.75 17.31
C ALA A 63 -6.49 4.48 18.75
N ARG A 64 -6.75 3.20 19.09
CA ARG A 64 -7.11 2.78 20.46
C ARG A 64 -6.01 3.10 21.48
N LEU A 65 -4.74 2.89 21.13
CA LEU A 65 -3.63 3.26 22.03
C LEU A 65 -3.53 4.78 22.21
N ILE A 66 -3.66 5.54 21.14
CA ILE A 66 -3.63 7.01 21.19
C ILE A 66 -4.76 7.52 22.09
N GLU A 67 -5.98 7.01 21.90
CA GLU A 67 -7.13 7.33 22.75
C GLU A 67 -6.85 7.01 24.23
N ALA A 68 -6.36 5.81 24.52
CA ALA A 68 -6.02 5.38 25.88
C ALA A 68 -4.95 6.26 26.54
N GLN A 69 -3.92 6.69 25.80
CA GLN A 69 -2.90 7.60 26.33
C GLN A 69 -3.41 9.04 26.46
N ALA A 70 -4.26 9.50 25.54
CA ALA A 70 -4.83 10.86 25.60
C ALA A 70 -5.73 11.07 26.82
N ALA A 71 -6.37 10.01 27.32
CA ALA A 71 -7.16 10.05 28.54
C ALA A 71 -6.33 10.13 29.84
N ARG A 72 -5.01 9.93 29.77
CA ARG A 72 -4.13 9.91 30.95
C ARG A 72 -3.45 11.27 31.14
N PRO A 73 -3.51 11.88 32.33
CA PRO A 73 -2.77 13.09 32.61
C PRO A 73 -1.27 12.80 32.82
N GLY A 74 -0.44 13.81 32.57
CA GLY A 74 0.97 13.81 32.95
C GLY A 74 1.97 13.64 31.81
N PRO A 75 3.26 13.88 32.09
CA PRO A 75 4.31 13.98 31.08
C PRO A 75 4.60 12.65 30.37
N ASP A 76 4.39 11.51 31.03
CA ASP A 76 4.66 10.19 30.43
C ASP A 76 3.63 9.83 29.35
N ALA A 77 2.35 10.16 29.58
CA ALA A 77 1.31 10.02 28.57
C ALA A 77 1.60 10.89 27.34
N ALA A 78 2.02 12.15 27.57
CA ALA A 78 2.40 13.06 26.50
C ALA A 78 3.60 12.53 25.68
N ARG A 79 4.64 11.99 26.34
CA ARG A 79 5.80 11.38 25.66
C ARG A 79 5.38 10.17 24.84
N GLU A 80 4.48 9.35 25.35
CA GLU A 80 4.02 8.18 24.62
C GLU A 80 3.17 8.54 23.40
N LEU A 81 2.29 9.54 23.51
CA LEU A 81 1.58 10.10 22.36
C LEU A 81 2.53 10.60 21.27
N LEU A 82 3.61 11.29 21.64
CA LEU A 82 4.63 11.75 20.69
C LEU A 82 5.33 10.58 19.96
N ARG A 83 5.44 9.41 20.59
CA ARG A 83 5.97 8.19 19.95
C ARG A 83 4.95 7.49 19.05
N LEU A 84 3.68 7.47 19.46
CA LEU A 84 2.61 6.77 18.75
C LEU A 84 2.17 7.50 17.47
N LEU A 85 2.17 8.82 17.46
CA LEU A 85 1.67 9.62 16.34
C LEU A 85 2.42 9.35 15.01
N PRO A 86 3.77 9.32 14.96
CA PRO A 86 4.49 8.97 13.73
C PRO A 86 4.17 7.54 13.24
N ALA A 87 3.99 6.58 14.14
CA ALA A 87 3.65 5.20 13.78
C ALA A 87 2.26 5.13 13.13
N ALA A 88 1.27 5.81 13.71
CA ALA A 88 -0.07 5.91 13.14
C ALA A 88 -0.06 6.58 11.75
N GLN A 89 0.72 7.65 11.57
CA GLN A 89 0.87 8.33 10.27
C GLN A 89 1.49 7.41 9.20
N LEU A 90 2.47 6.58 9.59
CA LEU A 90 3.06 5.60 8.68
C LEU A 90 2.02 4.58 8.23
N SER A 91 1.22 4.04 9.16
CA SER A 91 0.12 3.10 8.86
C SER A 91 -0.94 3.72 7.96
N MET A 92 -1.32 4.99 8.19
CA MET A 92 -2.24 5.72 7.31
C MET A 92 -1.72 5.81 5.87
N GLY A 93 -0.42 6.11 5.71
CA GLY A 93 0.16 6.15 4.37
C GLY A 93 0.32 4.76 3.73
N ASP A 94 0.46 3.71 4.52
CA ASP A 94 0.43 2.32 4.02
C ASP A 94 -0.98 1.94 3.55
N LEU A 95 -2.02 2.36 4.27
CA LEU A 95 -3.42 2.14 3.88
C LEU A 95 -3.76 2.92 2.60
N GLU A 96 -3.35 4.19 2.50
CA GLU A 96 -3.56 4.99 1.29
C GLU A 96 -2.94 4.30 0.06
N ALA A 97 -1.71 3.77 0.20
CA ALA A 97 -1.06 3.01 -0.88
C ALA A 97 -1.82 1.72 -1.23
N ALA A 98 -2.29 0.97 -0.22
CA ALA A 98 -3.07 -0.25 -0.39
C ALA A 98 -4.37 0.02 -1.16
N VAL A 99 -5.14 1.02 -0.72
CA VAL A 99 -6.42 1.40 -1.31
C VAL A 99 -6.23 1.93 -2.74
N VAL A 100 -5.21 2.76 -3.00
CA VAL A 100 -4.92 3.23 -4.37
C VAL A 100 -4.57 2.07 -5.29
N ARG A 101 -3.81 1.08 -4.80
CA ARG A 101 -3.48 -0.11 -5.60
C ARG A 101 -4.73 -0.95 -5.86
N ARG A 102 -5.52 -1.25 -4.82
CA ARG A 102 -6.81 -1.96 -4.94
C ARG A 102 -7.73 -1.29 -5.95
N ALA A 103 -7.96 0.01 -5.83
CA ALA A 103 -8.83 0.77 -6.72
C ALA A 103 -8.35 0.69 -8.19
N ARG A 104 -7.03 0.74 -8.44
CA ARG A 104 -6.49 0.55 -9.80
C ARG A 104 -6.73 -0.85 -10.34
N LEU A 105 -6.62 -1.89 -9.50
CA LEU A 105 -6.88 -3.28 -9.90
C LEU A 105 -8.36 -3.52 -10.19
N GLU A 106 -9.26 -2.87 -9.43
CA GLU A 106 -10.71 -2.88 -9.65
C GLU A 106 -11.14 -1.98 -10.84
N GLY A 107 -10.19 -1.37 -11.56
CA GLY A 107 -10.47 -0.56 -12.74
C GLY A 107 -10.99 0.84 -12.45
N VAL A 108 -10.93 1.32 -11.20
CA VAL A 108 -11.38 2.66 -10.82
C VAL A 108 -10.55 3.71 -11.58
N PRO A 109 -11.20 4.66 -12.28
CA PRO A 109 -10.50 5.70 -13.01
C PRO A 109 -9.55 6.52 -12.13
N THR A 110 -8.36 6.81 -12.65
CA THR A 110 -7.34 7.60 -11.91
C THR A 110 -7.88 8.96 -11.44
N THR A 111 -8.79 9.57 -12.20
CA THR A 111 -9.44 10.84 -11.86
C THR A 111 -10.38 10.72 -10.66
N GLU A 112 -11.06 9.59 -10.51
CA GLU A 112 -11.95 9.31 -9.40
C GLU A 112 -11.16 9.03 -8.12
N ILE A 113 -10.11 8.21 -8.21
CA ILE A 113 -9.16 7.98 -7.10
C ILE A 113 -8.56 9.31 -6.63
N ALA A 114 -8.13 10.16 -7.57
CA ALA A 114 -7.53 11.45 -7.25
C ALA A 114 -8.53 12.38 -6.55
N ARG A 115 -9.78 12.41 -7.02
CA ARG A 115 -10.88 13.17 -6.40
C ARG A 115 -11.15 12.70 -4.98
N ALA A 116 -11.28 11.38 -4.76
CA ALA A 116 -11.51 10.79 -3.44
C ALA A 116 -10.40 11.14 -2.44
N LEU A 117 -9.15 11.27 -2.91
CA LEU A 117 -7.99 11.67 -2.09
C LEU A 117 -7.75 13.18 -2.05
N GLY A 118 -8.65 14.01 -2.58
CA GLY A 118 -8.52 15.46 -2.56
C GLY A 118 -7.28 15.98 -3.29
N MET A 119 -6.83 15.32 -4.35
CA MET A 119 -5.62 15.70 -5.09
C MET A 119 -5.81 15.68 -6.62
N SER A 120 -4.89 16.31 -7.35
CA SER A 120 -4.90 16.25 -8.81
C SER A 120 -4.41 14.88 -9.33
N PRO A 121 -4.86 14.42 -10.52
CA PRO A 121 -4.38 13.17 -11.12
C PRO A 121 -2.87 13.13 -11.31
N GLN A 122 -2.25 14.28 -11.62
CA GLN A 122 -0.79 14.38 -11.73
C GLN A 122 -0.10 14.17 -10.38
N ARG A 123 -0.62 14.78 -9.31
CA ARG A 123 -0.11 14.60 -7.94
C ARG A 123 -0.27 13.15 -7.49
N LEU A 124 -1.40 12.51 -7.81
CA LEU A 124 -1.63 11.09 -7.55
C LEU A 124 -0.58 10.20 -8.23
N ARG A 125 -0.30 10.43 -9.52
CA ARG A 125 0.72 9.66 -10.27
C ARG A 125 2.13 9.87 -9.70
N LYS A 126 2.46 11.08 -9.25
CA LYS A 126 3.75 11.42 -8.65
C LYS A 126 3.91 10.84 -7.23
N ARG A 127 2.84 10.87 -6.43
CA ARG A 127 2.83 10.37 -5.04
C ARG A 127 2.80 8.85 -4.97
N TRP A 128 1.98 8.24 -5.83
CA TRP A 128 1.75 6.80 -5.86
C TRP A 128 2.09 6.18 -7.24
N PRO A 129 3.35 6.31 -7.70
CA PRO A 129 3.81 5.49 -8.80
C PRO A 129 3.88 4.03 -8.32
N ARG A 130 3.67 3.09 -9.24
CA ARG A 130 3.61 1.66 -8.93
C ARG A 130 4.75 1.16 -8.04
N GLY A 131 6.00 1.41 -8.45
CA GLY A 131 7.16 0.99 -7.67
C GLY A 131 7.27 1.63 -6.28
N ALA A 132 6.65 2.80 -6.04
CA ALA A 132 6.60 3.36 -4.68
C ALA A 132 5.61 2.60 -3.79
N MET A 133 4.46 2.17 -4.34
CA MET A 133 3.48 1.37 -3.60
C MET A 133 4.07 0.00 -3.25
N GLU A 134 4.69 -0.71 -4.21
CA GLU A 134 5.33 -2.02 -3.99
C GLU A 134 6.44 -1.93 -2.93
N ARG A 135 7.35 -0.95 -3.05
CA ARG A 135 8.40 -0.73 -2.04
C ARG A 135 7.81 -0.45 -0.66
N ARG A 136 6.68 0.24 -0.59
CA ARG A 136 6.02 0.55 0.68
C ARG A 136 5.38 -0.69 1.30
N MET A 137 4.73 -1.52 0.48
CA MET A 137 4.17 -2.80 0.93
C MET A 137 5.24 -3.74 1.49
N LEU A 138 6.35 -3.91 0.77
CA LEU A 138 7.51 -4.69 1.23
C LEU A 138 8.14 -4.13 2.51
N ARG A 139 8.21 -2.80 2.65
CA ARG A 139 8.68 -2.16 3.89
C ARG A 139 7.74 -2.37 5.05
N ARG A 140 6.42 -2.49 4.82
CA ARG A 140 5.47 -2.83 5.87
C ARG A 140 5.69 -4.27 6.34
N GLU A 141 5.82 -5.25 5.44
CA GLU A 141 6.04 -6.64 5.84
C GLU A 141 7.26 -6.82 6.75
N ARG A 142 8.31 -6.00 6.55
CA ARG A 142 9.49 -5.95 7.41
C ARG A 142 9.26 -5.26 8.76
N ARG A 143 8.32 -4.32 8.83
CA ARG A 143 7.91 -3.64 10.07
C ARG A 143 6.84 -4.51 10.72
N ARG A 144 7.22 -5.33 11.72
CA ARG A 144 6.30 -6.24 12.44
C ARG A 144 4.92 -5.59 12.61
N PRO A 145 3.82 -6.23 12.17
CA PRO A 145 2.49 -5.65 12.28
C PRO A 145 2.20 -5.26 13.73
N PHE A 146 1.61 -4.09 13.92
CA PHE A 146 1.14 -3.66 15.24
C PHE A 146 0.15 -4.68 15.82
N THR A 147 -0.63 -5.30 14.93
CA THR A 147 -1.65 -6.31 15.22
C THR A 147 -1.14 -7.64 15.79
N THR A 148 0.16 -7.96 15.70
CA THR A 148 0.64 -9.32 16.04
C THR A 148 0.66 -9.67 17.54
N THR A 149 0.39 -8.73 18.45
CA THR A 149 0.40 -9.05 19.89
C THR A 149 -0.69 -8.34 20.68
N LEU A 150 -0.98 -7.07 20.39
CA LEU A 150 -2.08 -6.37 21.08
C LEU A 150 -3.45 -6.62 20.47
N SER A 151 -3.55 -6.80 19.14
CA SER A 151 -4.85 -6.97 18.49
C SER A 151 -5.44 -8.37 18.64
N GLN A 152 -4.61 -9.38 18.90
CA GLN A 152 -5.08 -10.71 19.29
C GLN A 152 -5.66 -10.69 20.71
N ASN A 153 -5.03 -9.94 21.62
CA ASN A 153 -5.53 -9.75 22.99
C ASN A 153 -6.77 -8.84 23.05
N LEU A 154 -6.89 -7.85 22.16
CA LEU A 154 -8.09 -6.99 22.03
C LEU A 154 -9.19 -7.58 21.14
N ARG A 155 -8.94 -8.71 20.47
CA ARG A 155 -9.95 -9.55 19.79
C ARG A 155 -10.32 -10.80 20.62
N GLY A 156 -9.77 -10.95 21.82
CA GLY A 156 -10.26 -11.94 22.78
C GLY A 156 -11.54 -11.43 23.42
N GLU A 157 -12.56 -12.29 23.50
CA GLU A 157 -13.91 -12.08 24.02
C GLU A 157 -15.02 -11.69 23.02
N ASP A 158 -14.99 -12.21 21.78
CA ASP A 158 -16.23 -12.81 21.27
C ASP A 158 -16.49 -14.08 22.09
N ARG A 159 -16.99 -13.90 23.32
CA ARG A 159 -17.68 -14.96 24.03
C ARG A 159 -18.78 -15.43 23.07
N ALA A 160 -18.71 -16.71 22.69
CA ALA A 160 -19.85 -17.42 22.16
C ALA A 160 -21.08 -16.99 22.98
N ALA A 161 -22.01 -16.31 22.33
CA ALA A 161 -23.34 -16.14 22.87
C ALA A 161 -23.92 -17.55 22.96
N THR A 162 -23.70 -18.18 24.11
CA THR A 162 -24.46 -19.34 24.55
C THR A 162 -25.91 -18.87 24.57
N THR A 163 -26.67 -19.27 23.56
CA THR A 163 -28.12 -19.18 23.56
C THR A 163 -28.62 -19.90 24.80
N PRO A 164 -29.30 -19.23 25.76
CA PRO A 164 -30.13 -19.94 26.69
C PRO A 164 -31.37 -20.36 25.90
N ALA A 165 -31.47 -21.65 25.58
CA ALA A 165 -32.76 -22.24 25.24
C ALA A 165 -33.56 -22.28 26.54
N ASP A 166 -34.43 -21.29 26.74
CA ASP A 166 -35.46 -21.32 27.76
C ASP A 166 -36.40 -22.50 27.49
N VAL A 167 -36.23 -23.53 28.30
CA VAL A 167 -37.26 -24.22 29.09
C VAL A 167 -38.70 -23.83 28.75
N LEU A 168 -39.35 -24.65 27.92
CA LEU A 168 -40.79 -24.91 27.97
C LEU A 168 -41.01 -26.39 27.65
N GLY A 169 -41.49 -27.14 28.64
CA GLY A 169 -41.90 -28.54 28.51
C GLY A 169 -41.44 -29.41 29.66
#